data_AF-A0A7K4CUU9-F1
#
_entry.id   AF-A0A7K4CUU9-F1
#
_cell.length_a   1.000
_cell.length_b   1.000
_cell.length_c   1.000
_cell.angle_alpha   90.00
_cell.angle_beta   90.00
_cell.angle_gamma   90.00
#
_symmetry.space_group_name_H-M   'P 1'
#
loop_
_entity.id
_entity.type
_entity.pdbx_description
1 polymer ?
#
loop_
_entity_poly.entity_id
_entity_poly.type
_entity_poly.pdbx_seq_one_letter_code
_entity_poly.pdbx_strand_id
1 'polypeptide(L)'
;MDSTMPLLEISRFADHCVKNPDENCIDIVFADPRDISLVHVLFEPSFVYIGNTSIITGVYYWKFEWPEKRPQSNEGSGQSGWTAHDDWFKGAWKAADITSTRHPGVPLTLSFSFNPLASRDYPVTFRRTLKLRVQFNEKIVHVDKVKDVRVFSTTLCAPASFSIAADLAVIDPVNMYTATIWNGYFTQHDKPIEDLKVGAMFDAPVALLSAIRGEPWSFDDTQVTIWMPGQKSFTFAMEDLARDGYILVPAAHVVVSTGERHLSWGEAWSDIKARQVEVSAKHPGTLEAPALLGKTVHDRIFELPEQDLDH
;
A
#
# COMPACT_ATOMS: atom_id res chain seq x y z
N MET A 1 -15.03 20.78 10.51
CA MET A 1 -15.30 19.32 10.54
C MET A 1 -13.98 18.68 10.90
N ASP A 2 -13.89 18.13 12.10
CA ASP A 2 -12.70 17.40 12.54
C ASP A 2 -12.77 16.02 11.87
N SER A 3 -12.39 15.98 10.59
CA SER A 3 -12.41 14.75 9.79
C SER A 3 -11.23 13.91 10.26
N THR A 4 -11.50 12.97 11.15
CA THR A 4 -10.53 11.91 11.48
C THR A 4 -10.10 11.24 10.18
N MET A 5 -8.79 11.27 9.93
CA MET A 5 -8.21 10.66 8.73
C MET A 5 -8.52 9.15 8.74
N PRO A 6 -9.01 8.56 7.64
CA PRO A 6 -9.34 7.15 7.60
C PRO A 6 -8.08 6.29 7.67
N LEU A 7 -8.21 5.08 8.22
CA LEU A 7 -7.16 4.07 8.14
C LEU A 7 -7.09 3.47 6.73
N LEU A 8 -5.91 3.03 6.33
CA LEU A 8 -5.68 2.32 5.08
C LEU A 8 -6.37 0.97 5.11
N GLU A 9 -7.28 0.74 4.17
CA GLU A 9 -7.89 -0.56 3.94
C GLU A 9 -6.98 -1.41 3.06
N ILE A 10 -6.52 -2.55 3.60
CA ILE A 10 -5.50 -3.42 3.00
C ILE A 10 -6.05 -4.76 2.51
N SER A 11 -7.31 -5.09 2.79
CA SER A 11 -7.92 -6.35 2.34
C SER A 11 -7.99 -6.50 0.82
N ARG A 12 -8.15 -5.39 0.08
CA ARG A 12 -8.06 -5.38 -1.39
C ARG A 12 -6.68 -5.77 -1.93
N PHE A 13 -5.65 -5.57 -1.13
CA PHE A 13 -4.26 -5.86 -1.45
C PHE A 13 -3.79 -7.18 -0.82
N ALA A 14 -4.73 -7.98 -0.30
CA ALA A 14 -4.46 -9.35 0.09
C ALA A 14 -4.28 -10.22 -1.16
N ASP A 15 -3.29 -11.10 -1.15
CA ASP A 15 -3.09 -12.09 -2.22
C ASP A 15 -4.30 -13.01 -2.32
N HIS A 16 -4.81 -13.42 -1.15
CA HIS A 16 -5.97 -14.30 -1.07
C HIS A 16 -6.88 -13.94 0.11
N CYS A 17 -8.19 -14.01 -0.14
CA CYS A 17 -9.24 -13.99 0.88
C CYS A 17 -10.14 -15.20 0.63
N VAL A 18 -9.96 -16.26 1.42
CA VAL A 18 -10.55 -17.57 1.17
C VAL A 18 -11.57 -17.88 2.27
N LYS A 19 -12.81 -18.13 1.87
CA LYS A 19 -13.82 -18.74 2.74
C LYS A 19 -13.56 -20.23 2.81
N ASN A 20 -13.47 -20.77 4.02
CA ASN A 20 -13.42 -22.20 4.29
C ASN A 20 -14.73 -22.63 4.96
N PRO A 21 -15.69 -23.20 4.20
CA PRO A 21 -16.97 -23.66 4.74
C PRO A 21 -16.84 -24.76 5.80
N ASP A 22 -15.90 -25.70 5.62
CA ASP A 22 -15.74 -26.86 6.51
C ASP A 22 -15.27 -26.42 7.90
N GLU A 23 -14.39 -25.43 7.95
CA GLU A 23 -13.95 -24.82 9.20
C GLU A 23 -14.79 -23.59 9.58
N ASN A 24 -15.83 -23.23 8.82
CA ASN A 24 -16.64 -22.02 9.01
C ASN A 24 -15.81 -20.76 9.33
N CYS A 25 -14.77 -20.50 8.53
CA CYS A 25 -13.82 -19.41 8.75
C CYS A 25 -13.43 -18.70 7.45
N ILE A 26 -12.81 -17.51 7.58
CA ILE A 26 -12.18 -16.78 6.47
C ILE A 26 -10.71 -16.60 6.77
N ASP A 27 -9.87 -17.00 5.83
CA ASP A 27 -8.43 -16.76 5.83
C ASP A 27 -8.08 -15.63 4.87
N ILE A 28 -7.32 -14.67 5.37
CA ILE A 28 -6.83 -13.51 4.64
C ILE A 28 -5.31 -13.57 4.66
N VAL A 29 -4.71 -13.39 3.50
CA VAL A 29 -3.31 -13.70 3.25
C VAL A 29 -2.67 -12.55 2.48
N PHE A 30 -1.55 -12.03 2.98
CA PHE A 30 -0.87 -10.85 2.43
C PHE A 30 0.55 -11.19 1.99
N ALA A 31 0.99 -10.70 0.82
CA ALA A 31 2.35 -10.85 0.28
C ALA A 31 3.44 -10.50 1.32
N ASP A 32 3.22 -9.39 2.02
CA ASP A 32 4.13 -8.82 3.02
C ASP A 32 3.44 -8.69 4.39
N PRO A 33 4.18 -8.74 5.51
CA PRO A 33 3.59 -8.60 6.83
C PRO A 33 2.89 -7.23 7.01
N ARG A 34 1.64 -7.25 7.46
CA ARG A 34 0.81 -6.05 7.67
C ARG A 34 0.54 -5.80 9.15
N ASP A 35 0.54 -4.53 9.56
CA ASP A 35 0.18 -4.11 10.92
C ASP A 35 -1.34 -3.91 11.03
N ILE A 36 -2.07 -5.00 11.24
CA ILE A 36 -3.54 -4.97 11.24
C ILE A 36 -4.05 -4.39 12.56
N SER A 37 -4.88 -3.34 12.49
CA SER A 37 -5.41 -2.63 13.66
C SER A 37 -6.92 -2.82 13.86
N LEU A 38 -7.66 -2.95 12.75
CA LEU A 38 -9.11 -2.98 12.74
C LEU A 38 -9.61 -3.88 11.60
N VAL A 39 -10.69 -4.62 11.85
CA VAL A 39 -11.32 -5.47 10.84
C VAL A 39 -12.83 -5.30 10.90
N HIS A 40 -13.45 -5.14 9.73
CA HIS A 40 -14.89 -5.10 9.57
C HIS A 40 -15.36 -6.36 8.83
N VAL A 41 -16.34 -7.05 9.39
CA VAL A 41 -17.04 -8.16 8.75
C VAL A 41 -18.43 -7.67 8.38
N LEU A 42 -18.71 -7.62 7.07
CA LEU A 42 -19.98 -7.23 6.52
C LEU A 42 -20.74 -8.49 6.10
N PHE A 43 -21.97 -8.64 6.57
CA PHE A 43 -22.82 -9.76 6.22
C PHE A 43 -23.71 -9.44 5.01
N GLU A 44 -24.33 -10.46 4.44
CA GLU A 44 -25.36 -10.27 3.43
C GLU A 44 -26.57 -9.51 4.00
N PRO A 45 -27.24 -8.62 3.23
CA PRO A 45 -28.41 -7.88 3.72
C PRO A 45 -29.54 -8.77 4.24
N SER A 46 -29.65 -10.00 3.72
CA SER A 46 -30.63 -11.00 4.17
C SER A 46 -30.31 -11.61 5.54
N PHE A 47 -29.08 -11.47 6.04
CA PHE A 47 -28.69 -12.02 7.33
C PHE A 47 -29.06 -11.05 8.45
N VAL A 48 -30.02 -11.47 9.29
CA VAL A 48 -30.46 -10.72 10.46
C VAL A 48 -30.22 -11.57 11.69
N TYR A 49 -29.54 -10.99 12.69
CA TYR A 49 -29.25 -11.63 13.96
C TYR A 49 -29.60 -10.69 15.10
N ILE A 50 -30.35 -11.10 16.12
CA ILE A 50 -30.77 -10.23 17.25
C ILE A 50 -30.26 -10.80 18.60
N GLY A 51 -29.51 -11.90 18.57
CA GLY A 51 -28.98 -12.53 19.78
C GLY A 51 -27.77 -11.82 20.38
N ASN A 52 -27.44 -12.19 21.61
CA ASN A 52 -26.27 -11.70 22.36
C ASN A 52 -25.06 -12.64 22.30
N THR A 53 -25.21 -13.82 21.73
CA THR A 53 -24.08 -14.75 21.54
C THR A 53 -23.15 -14.19 20.47
N SER A 54 -21.83 -14.29 20.70
CA SER A 54 -20.84 -13.81 19.73
C SER A 54 -20.95 -14.58 18.41
N ILE A 55 -20.99 -13.83 17.31
CA ILE A 55 -20.91 -14.38 15.94
C ILE A 55 -19.48 -14.81 15.61
N ILE A 56 -18.47 -14.07 16.08
CA ILE A 56 -17.05 -14.38 15.90
C ILE A 56 -16.61 -15.17 17.13
N THR A 57 -16.16 -16.41 16.94
CA THR A 57 -15.71 -17.31 18.03
C THR A 57 -14.21 -17.24 18.25
N GLY A 58 -13.45 -16.81 17.23
CA GLY A 58 -12.01 -16.64 17.33
C GLY A 58 -11.47 -15.77 16.21
N VAL A 59 -10.42 -15.02 16.52
CA VAL A 59 -9.56 -14.34 15.55
C VAL A 59 -8.16 -14.86 15.77
N TYR A 60 -7.48 -15.27 14.70
CA TYR A 60 -6.14 -15.80 14.77
C TYR A 60 -5.22 -15.06 13.81
N TYR A 61 -3.97 -14.85 14.21
CA TYR A 61 -2.94 -14.29 13.34
C TYR A 61 -1.81 -15.31 13.21
N TRP A 62 -1.18 -15.34 12.04
CA TRP A 62 0.02 -16.15 11.82
C TRP A 62 1.21 -15.47 12.48
N LYS A 63 1.88 -16.19 13.37
CA LYS A 63 3.01 -15.68 14.15
C LYS A 63 4.23 -16.55 13.93
N PHE A 64 5.34 -15.97 13.49
CA PHE A 64 6.64 -16.63 13.54
C PHE A 64 7.60 -15.90 14.50
N GLU A 65 8.06 -14.69 14.16
CA GLU A 65 9.07 -13.98 14.96
C GLU A 65 8.57 -12.72 15.68
N TRP A 66 7.58 -12.04 15.10
CA TRP A 66 6.94 -10.90 15.77
C TRP A 66 6.02 -11.40 16.89
N PRO A 67 5.92 -10.71 18.06
CA PRO A 67 6.51 -9.43 18.44
C PRO A 67 7.88 -9.52 19.15
N GLU A 68 8.41 -10.73 19.34
CA GLU A 68 9.68 -10.96 20.06
C GLU A 68 10.88 -10.37 19.32
N LYS A 69 10.93 -10.55 17.99
CA LYS A 69 11.88 -9.86 17.12
C LYS A 69 11.14 -8.78 16.36
N ARG A 70 11.56 -7.53 16.57
CA ARG A 70 10.99 -6.35 15.93
C ARG A 70 11.94 -5.90 14.83
N PRO A 71 11.43 -5.40 13.70
CA PRO A 71 12.30 -4.87 12.62
C PRO A 71 13.14 -3.62 12.97
N GLN A 72 13.40 -3.33 14.25
CA GLN A 72 14.27 -2.22 14.67
C GLN A 72 15.23 -2.63 15.80
N SER A 73 16.49 -2.80 15.42
CA SER A 73 17.62 -2.11 16.06
C SER A 73 18.54 -1.60 14.95
N ASN A 74 19.20 -0.46 15.16
CA ASN A 74 20.12 0.21 14.24
C ASN A 74 21.33 -0.66 13.82
N GLU A 75 21.12 -1.70 13.03
CA GLU A 75 22.21 -2.47 12.42
C GLU A 75 22.50 -1.90 11.02
N GLY A 76 23.46 -0.99 10.99
CA GLY A 76 24.33 -0.66 9.85
C GLY A 76 23.68 -0.46 8.47
N SER A 77 23.78 0.77 7.96
CA SER A 77 23.63 1.08 6.53
C SER A 77 24.53 0.16 5.69
N GLY A 78 23.98 -0.94 5.17
CA GLY A 78 24.70 -1.94 4.38
C GLY A 78 24.22 -3.39 4.53
N GLN A 79 23.44 -3.74 5.57
CA GLN A 79 22.94 -5.12 5.77
C GLN A 79 21.40 -5.25 5.85
N SER A 80 20.66 -4.14 5.73
CA SER A 80 19.21 -4.10 5.97
C SER A 80 18.35 -4.88 4.97
N GLY A 81 18.91 -5.37 3.86
CA GLY A 81 18.17 -6.11 2.84
C GLY A 81 17.83 -7.57 3.20
N TRP A 82 18.35 -8.09 4.32
CA TRP A 82 18.23 -9.50 4.70
C TRP A 82 17.71 -9.73 6.13
N THR A 83 17.19 -8.70 6.79
CA THR A 83 16.57 -8.89 8.11
C THR A 83 15.37 -9.82 7.92
N ALA A 84 15.35 -10.95 8.62
CA ALA A 84 14.28 -11.92 8.51
C ALA A 84 12.93 -11.23 8.77
N HIS A 85 12.09 -11.19 7.73
CA HIS A 85 10.67 -10.89 7.86
C HIS A 85 9.94 -12.16 8.30
N ASP A 86 8.71 -12.02 8.80
CA ASP A 86 7.88 -13.16 9.24
C ASP A 86 7.81 -14.23 8.13
N ASP A 87 7.79 -15.53 8.49
CA ASP A 87 7.91 -16.63 7.52
C ASP A 87 6.53 -17.26 7.24
N TRP A 88 6.19 -17.36 5.96
CA TRP A 88 4.97 -17.94 5.41
C TRP A 88 4.68 -19.37 5.84
N PHE A 89 5.72 -20.16 6.10
CA PHE A 89 5.67 -21.60 6.30
C PHE A 89 6.04 -22.02 7.71
N LYS A 90 6.89 -21.26 8.41
CA LYS A 90 7.44 -21.64 9.73
C LYS A 90 6.69 -21.06 10.94
N GLY A 91 5.65 -20.26 10.72
CA GLY A 91 4.84 -19.72 11.81
C GLY A 91 3.79 -20.70 12.36
N ALA A 92 2.95 -20.17 13.24
CA ALA A 92 1.79 -20.87 13.79
C ALA A 92 0.64 -19.90 14.00
N TRP A 93 -0.60 -20.40 13.89
CA TRP A 93 -1.79 -19.65 14.25
C TRP A 93 -1.81 -19.35 15.75
N LYS A 94 -1.99 -18.09 16.12
CA LYS A 94 -2.14 -17.63 17.50
C LYS A 94 -3.47 -16.92 17.68
N ALA A 95 -4.21 -17.30 18.71
CA ALA A 95 -5.45 -16.62 19.06
C ALA A 95 -5.14 -15.17 19.47
N ALA A 96 -5.91 -14.24 18.92
CA ALA A 96 -5.88 -12.84 19.27
C ALA A 96 -6.96 -12.54 20.31
N ASP A 97 -6.57 -11.78 21.33
CA ASP A 97 -7.54 -11.11 22.20
C ASP A 97 -8.09 -9.88 21.49
N ILE A 98 -9.42 -9.80 21.40
CA ILE A 98 -10.13 -8.79 20.61
C ILE A 98 -11.29 -8.17 21.39
N THR A 99 -11.62 -6.94 21.03
CA THR A 99 -12.89 -6.32 21.39
C THR A 99 -13.71 -6.15 20.13
N SER A 100 -14.93 -6.70 20.12
CA SER A 100 -15.85 -6.61 18.98
C SER A 100 -17.02 -5.67 19.25
N THR A 101 -17.34 -4.83 18.28
CA THR A 101 -18.47 -3.92 18.29
C THR A 101 -19.42 -4.25 17.15
N ARG A 102 -20.71 -4.34 17.47
CA ARG A 102 -21.77 -4.48 16.47
C ARG A 102 -22.28 -3.10 16.05
N HIS A 103 -22.27 -2.83 14.75
CA HIS A 103 -22.82 -1.58 14.22
C HIS A 103 -24.33 -1.70 13.96
N PRO A 104 -25.11 -0.65 14.22
CA PRO A 104 -26.51 -0.60 13.82
C PRO A 104 -26.63 -0.47 12.29
N GLY A 105 -27.60 -1.15 11.70
CA GLY A 105 -27.92 -1.03 10.27
C GLY A 105 -28.06 -2.36 9.54
N VAL A 106 -28.39 -2.25 8.25
CA VAL A 106 -28.48 -3.35 7.29
C VAL A 106 -27.61 -2.99 6.07
N PRO A 107 -26.65 -3.82 5.67
CA PRO A 107 -26.32 -5.12 6.26
C PRO A 107 -25.72 -5.03 7.67
N LEU A 108 -25.87 -6.11 8.44
CA LEU A 108 -25.17 -6.25 9.72
C LEU A 108 -23.67 -6.09 9.48
N THR A 109 -23.03 -5.22 10.25
CA THR A 109 -21.58 -5.04 10.24
C THR A 109 -21.04 -5.24 11.64
N LEU A 110 -20.01 -6.06 11.77
CA LEU A 110 -19.24 -6.23 12.99
C LEU A 110 -17.84 -5.66 12.78
N SER A 111 -17.36 -4.88 13.74
CA SER A 111 -15.95 -4.49 13.79
C SER A 111 -15.26 -5.17 14.94
N PHE A 112 -14.00 -5.50 14.81
CA PHE A 112 -13.16 -5.81 15.96
C PHE A 112 -11.79 -5.16 15.86
N SER A 113 -11.25 -4.81 17.02
CA SER A 113 -9.88 -4.33 17.19
C SER A 113 -9.16 -5.23 18.18
N PHE A 114 -7.83 -5.16 18.17
CA PHE A 114 -7.00 -5.98 19.05
C PHE A 114 -6.81 -5.31 20.39
N ASN A 115 -7.02 -6.06 21.46
CA ASN A 115 -6.59 -5.63 22.78
C ASN A 115 -5.04 -5.56 22.81
N PRO A 116 -4.47 -4.70 23.68
CA PRO A 116 -3.03 -4.62 23.84
C PRO A 116 -2.39 -6.00 24.05
N LEU A 117 -1.24 -6.25 23.43
CA LEU A 117 -0.47 -7.44 23.76
C LEU A 117 -0.17 -7.49 25.27
N ALA A 118 -0.18 -8.68 25.85
CA ALA A 118 0.16 -8.93 27.25
C ALA A 118 1.67 -8.77 27.56
N SER A 119 2.35 -7.89 26.84
CA SER A 119 3.75 -7.51 27.05
C SER A 119 3.79 -6.12 27.67
N ARG A 120 4.46 -5.99 28.82
CA ARG A 120 4.60 -4.70 29.51
C ARG A 120 5.38 -3.68 28.69
N ASP A 121 6.36 -4.14 27.91
CA ASP A 121 7.30 -3.27 27.20
C ASP A 121 6.89 -3.02 25.74
N TYR A 122 5.76 -3.59 25.30
CA TYR A 122 5.22 -3.40 23.95
C TYR A 122 3.71 -3.67 23.87
N PRO A 123 2.90 -2.84 24.54
CA PRO A 123 1.45 -3.02 24.63
C PRO A 123 0.74 -2.54 23.35
N VAL A 124 1.12 -3.05 22.19
CA VAL A 124 0.53 -2.63 20.90
C VAL A 124 -0.87 -3.21 20.69
N THR A 125 -1.73 -2.41 20.07
CA THR A 125 -3.13 -2.74 19.74
C THR A 125 -3.30 -3.16 18.26
N PHE A 126 -2.22 -3.62 17.64
CA PHE A 126 -2.23 -4.18 16.29
C PHE A 126 -1.58 -5.57 16.30
N ARG A 127 -1.74 -6.31 15.20
CA ARG A 127 -1.01 -7.56 14.95
C ARG A 127 -0.24 -7.43 13.64
N ARG A 128 1.10 -7.52 13.69
CA ARG A 128 1.91 -7.69 12.49
C ARG A 128 1.81 -9.14 12.04
N THR A 129 1.30 -9.39 10.84
CA THR A 129 1.13 -10.77 10.36
C THR A 129 1.03 -10.86 8.84
N LEU A 130 1.40 -12.03 8.31
CA LEU A 130 1.15 -12.43 6.92
C LEU A 130 -0.23 -13.04 6.71
N LYS A 131 -0.87 -13.57 7.75
CA LYS A 131 -2.17 -14.24 7.63
C LYS A 131 -3.07 -13.92 8.82
N LEU A 132 -4.34 -13.65 8.52
CA LEU A 132 -5.39 -13.42 9.49
C LEU A 132 -6.51 -14.43 9.24
N ARG A 133 -7.01 -15.06 10.30
CA ARG A 133 -8.17 -15.97 10.26
C ARG A 133 -9.28 -15.43 11.14
N VAL A 134 -10.50 -15.40 10.61
CA VAL A 134 -11.72 -15.06 11.35
C VAL A 134 -12.63 -16.29 11.40
N GLN A 135 -12.85 -16.81 12.59
CA GLN A 135 -13.64 -18.00 12.87
C GLN A 135 -15.07 -17.60 13.29
N PHE A 136 -16.08 -18.21 12.66
CA PHE A 136 -17.48 -17.91 12.93
C PHE A 136 -18.18 -19.00 13.76
N ASN A 137 -19.20 -18.60 14.50
CA ASN A 137 -20.08 -19.49 15.23
C ASN A 137 -21.05 -20.17 14.26
N GLU A 138 -20.77 -21.41 13.89
CA GLU A 138 -21.57 -22.20 12.93
C GLU A 138 -23.04 -22.37 13.33
N LYS A 139 -23.34 -22.30 14.64
CA LYS A 139 -24.72 -22.38 15.15
C LYS A 139 -25.53 -21.12 14.88
N ILE A 140 -24.86 -20.02 14.52
CA ILE A 140 -25.46 -18.70 14.31
C ILE A 140 -25.36 -18.29 12.84
N VAL A 141 -24.17 -18.45 12.24
CA VAL A 141 -23.91 -18.02 10.88
C VAL A 141 -22.97 -18.98 10.16
N HIS A 142 -23.32 -19.28 8.92
CA HIS A 142 -22.42 -19.95 7.98
C HIS A 142 -21.59 -18.88 7.25
N VAL A 143 -20.32 -19.17 6.97
CA VAL A 143 -19.38 -18.25 6.33
C VAL A 143 -19.87 -17.70 4.99
N ASP A 144 -20.75 -18.42 4.29
CA ASP A 144 -21.37 -17.96 3.03
C ASP A 144 -22.26 -16.72 3.21
N LYS A 145 -22.70 -16.43 4.44
CA LYS A 145 -23.45 -15.20 4.75
C LYS A 145 -22.55 -13.98 4.97
N VAL A 146 -21.23 -14.15 5.01
CA VAL A 146 -20.28 -13.04 5.03
C VAL A 146 -20.17 -12.51 3.61
N LYS A 147 -20.56 -11.25 3.41
CA LYS A 147 -20.47 -10.58 2.10
C LYS A 147 -19.06 -10.12 1.81
N ASP A 148 -18.43 -9.48 2.79
CA ASP A 148 -17.15 -8.78 2.62
C ASP A 148 -16.40 -8.74 3.96
N VAL A 149 -15.07 -8.75 3.91
CA VAL A 149 -14.20 -8.55 5.08
C VAL A 149 -13.20 -7.47 4.76
N ARG A 150 -13.29 -6.34 5.47
CA ARG A 150 -12.40 -5.20 5.29
C ARG A 150 -11.38 -5.16 6.39
N VAL A 151 -10.11 -5.19 6.03
CA VAL A 151 -8.99 -5.19 6.96
C VAL A 151 -8.30 -3.85 6.86
N PHE A 152 -8.03 -3.22 8.00
CA PHE A 152 -7.38 -1.92 8.07
C PHE A 152 -6.06 -2.01 8.82
N SER A 153 -5.02 -1.39 8.27
CA SER A 153 -3.72 -1.31 8.92
C SER A 153 -3.67 -0.19 9.96
N THR A 154 -2.52 0.04 10.59
CA THR A 154 -2.27 1.19 11.46
C THR A 154 -2.02 2.49 10.69
N THR A 155 -1.87 2.41 9.36
CA THR A 155 -1.49 3.53 8.50
C THR A 155 -2.70 4.42 8.22
N LEU A 156 -2.54 5.74 8.37
CA LEU A 156 -3.57 6.73 8.05
C LEU A 156 -3.50 7.11 6.58
N CYS A 157 -4.63 7.46 5.98
CA CYS A 157 -4.71 8.00 4.63
C CYS A 157 -5.06 9.50 4.64
N ALA A 158 -4.40 10.28 3.80
CA ALA A 158 -4.69 11.68 3.55
C ALA A 158 -5.05 11.92 2.07
N PRO A 159 -5.90 12.92 1.78
CA PRO A 159 -6.10 13.38 0.42
C PRO A 159 -4.76 13.80 -0.21
N ALA A 160 -4.51 13.33 -1.43
CA ALA A 160 -3.35 13.66 -2.24
C ALA A 160 -3.77 13.82 -3.70
N SER A 161 -2.88 14.37 -4.52
CA SER A 161 -3.10 14.43 -5.96
C SER A 161 -1.79 14.42 -6.73
N PHE A 162 -1.85 13.89 -7.95
CA PHE A 162 -0.75 13.98 -8.91
C PHE A 162 -1.28 14.43 -10.27
N SER A 163 -0.34 14.84 -11.11
CA SER A 163 -0.60 15.29 -12.48
C SER A 163 0.46 14.67 -13.41
N ILE A 164 0.13 14.38 -14.67
CA ILE A 164 1.03 13.73 -15.64
C ILE A 164 1.16 14.57 -16.92
N ALA A 165 2.39 14.93 -17.32
CA ALA A 165 2.70 15.55 -18.62
C ALA A 165 3.32 14.55 -19.55
N ALA A 166 2.92 14.61 -20.81
CA ALA A 166 3.61 13.93 -21.89
C ALA A 166 4.41 14.90 -22.78
N ASP A 167 5.42 14.37 -23.46
CA ASP A 167 6.06 14.99 -24.62
C ASP A 167 5.13 14.94 -25.83
N LEU A 168 4.40 16.03 -26.09
CA LEU A 168 3.45 16.05 -27.21
C LEU A 168 4.11 16.00 -28.60
N ALA A 169 5.44 16.14 -28.68
CA ALA A 169 6.16 15.88 -29.93
C ALA A 169 6.33 14.37 -30.22
N VAL A 170 6.14 13.52 -29.20
CA VAL A 170 6.33 12.06 -29.29
C VAL A 170 5.02 11.31 -29.02
N ILE A 171 4.19 11.85 -28.14
CA ILE A 171 2.96 11.23 -27.66
C ILE A 171 1.76 11.95 -28.27
N ASP A 172 0.84 11.17 -28.86
CA ASP A 172 -0.43 11.68 -29.34
C ASP A 172 -1.28 12.23 -28.17
N PRO A 173 -1.71 13.50 -28.20
CA PRO A 173 -2.55 14.10 -27.16
C PRO A 173 -3.88 13.39 -26.92
N VAL A 174 -4.40 12.62 -27.90
CA VAL A 174 -5.64 11.83 -27.69
C VAL A 174 -5.40 10.51 -26.96
N ASN A 175 -4.15 10.17 -26.65
CA ASN A 175 -3.85 8.95 -25.90
C ASN A 175 -4.42 9.02 -24.48
N MET A 176 -5.10 7.94 -24.12
CA MET A 176 -5.61 7.70 -22.78
C MET A 176 -4.78 6.59 -22.12
N TYR A 177 -4.27 6.87 -20.93
CA TYR A 177 -3.61 5.89 -20.08
C TYR A 177 -4.57 5.35 -19.05
N THR A 178 -4.22 4.21 -18.46
CA THR A 178 -4.90 3.73 -17.26
C THR A 178 -3.98 3.94 -16.08
N ALA A 179 -4.41 4.69 -15.07
CA ALA A 179 -3.75 4.72 -13.77
C ALA A 179 -4.38 3.63 -12.90
N THR A 180 -3.58 2.80 -12.25
CA THR A 180 -4.01 1.86 -11.20
C THR A 180 -3.30 2.19 -9.90
N ILE A 181 -3.96 1.97 -8.76
CA ILE A 181 -3.44 2.33 -7.44
C ILE A 181 -3.27 1.10 -6.54
N TRP A 182 -2.17 1.09 -5.79
CA TRP A 182 -1.86 0.13 -4.73
C TRP A 182 -1.75 0.86 -3.40
N ASN A 183 -2.28 0.28 -2.32
CA ASN A 183 -2.35 0.89 -0.98
C ASN A 183 -2.96 2.31 -0.98
N GLY A 184 -4.12 2.47 -1.62
CA GLY A 184 -4.83 3.74 -1.69
C GLY A 184 -6.07 3.60 -2.58
N TYR A 185 -6.72 4.72 -2.87
CA TYR A 185 -7.84 4.74 -3.80
C TYR A 185 -7.96 6.07 -4.53
N PHE A 186 -8.31 6.01 -5.81
CA PHE A 186 -8.77 7.18 -6.53
C PHE A 186 -10.16 7.56 -6.04
N THR A 187 -10.52 8.84 -6.15
CA THR A 187 -11.86 9.30 -5.83
C THR A 187 -12.57 9.78 -7.09
N GLN A 188 -13.68 9.14 -7.44
CA GLN A 188 -14.57 9.61 -8.50
C GLN A 188 -16.00 9.68 -7.98
N HIS A 189 -16.62 10.85 -8.05
CA HIS A 189 -17.97 11.11 -7.49
C HIS A 189 -18.09 10.64 -6.03
N ASP A 190 -17.08 10.95 -5.21
CA ASP A 190 -16.97 10.56 -3.79
C ASP A 190 -16.97 9.05 -3.54
N LYS A 191 -16.69 8.24 -4.57
CA LYS A 191 -16.56 6.79 -4.47
C LYS A 191 -15.10 6.37 -4.71
N PRO A 192 -14.59 5.41 -3.93
CA PRO A 192 -13.27 4.83 -4.18
C PRO A 192 -13.31 3.98 -5.45
N ILE A 193 -12.37 4.22 -6.35
CA ILE A 193 -12.13 3.39 -7.55
C ILE A 193 -10.64 2.98 -7.61
N GLU A 194 -10.38 1.88 -8.30
CA GLU A 194 -9.05 1.23 -8.35
C GLU A 194 -8.26 1.58 -9.60
N ASP A 195 -8.98 1.93 -10.66
CA ASP A 195 -8.40 2.42 -11.89
C ASP A 195 -9.09 3.71 -12.35
N LEU A 196 -8.35 4.50 -13.13
CA LEU A 196 -8.85 5.72 -13.73
C LEU A 196 -8.23 5.88 -15.12
N LYS A 197 -9.05 6.33 -16.06
CA LYS A 197 -8.53 6.79 -17.36
C LYS A 197 -7.99 8.20 -17.22
N VAL A 198 -6.72 8.39 -17.54
CA VAL A 198 -6.03 9.68 -17.46
C VAL A 198 -5.55 10.05 -18.86
N GLY A 199 -5.77 11.30 -19.27
CA GLY A 199 -5.31 11.79 -20.56
C GLY A 199 -3.82 12.12 -20.55
N ALA A 200 -3.19 12.09 -21.73
CA ALA A 200 -1.85 12.62 -21.94
C ALA A 200 -1.79 14.17 -21.82
N MET A 201 -2.96 14.80 -21.93
CA MET A 201 -3.19 16.24 -21.86
C MET A 201 -3.89 16.55 -20.53
N PHE A 202 -3.23 17.34 -19.68
CA PHE A 202 -3.66 17.66 -18.32
C PHE A 202 -4.88 18.56 -18.24
N ASP A 203 -6.08 17.99 -18.19
CA ASP A 203 -7.25 18.82 -17.93
C ASP A 203 -7.49 19.02 -16.41
N ALA A 204 -7.03 18.11 -15.55
CA ALA A 204 -7.15 18.21 -14.10
C ALA A 204 -6.18 17.31 -13.30
N PRO A 205 -5.74 17.71 -12.09
CA PRO A 205 -5.07 16.81 -11.15
C PRO A 205 -5.92 15.60 -10.81
N VAL A 206 -5.28 14.44 -10.72
CA VAL A 206 -5.93 13.19 -10.30
C VAL A 206 -5.95 13.15 -8.78
N ALA A 207 -7.14 13.23 -8.19
CA ALA A 207 -7.34 13.14 -6.75
C ALA A 207 -7.36 11.68 -6.26
N LEU A 208 -6.67 11.43 -5.16
CA LEU A 208 -6.62 10.13 -4.48
C LEU A 208 -6.55 10.29 -2.97
N LEU A 209 -6.73 9.19 -2.26
CA LEU A 209 -6.36 9.04 -0.85
C LEU A 209 -5.14 8.14 -0.78
N SER A 210 -4.06 8.71 -0.25
CA SER A 210 -2.74 8.11 -0.14
C SER A 210 -2.44 7.82 1.32
N ALA A 211 -1.81 6.68 1.58
CA ALA A 211 -1.14 6.41 2.84
C ALA A 211 -0.19 7.57 3.17
N ILE A 212 -0.35 8.09 4.38
CA ILE A 212 0.63 8.97 5.02
C ILE A 212 1.74 8.06 5.51
N ARG A 213 2.98 8.40 5.18
CA ARG A 213 4.16 7.64 5.56
C ARG A 213 4.03 7.10 6.98
N GLY A 214 3.92 5.78 7.08
CA GLY A 214 3.81 5.07 8.34
C GLY A 214 5.18 4.85 8.98
N GLU A 215 5.24 3.88 9.88
CA GLU A 215 6.52 3.34 10.36
C GLU A 215 7.40 2.92 9.17
N PRO A 216 8.74 3.15 9.19
CA PRO A 216 9.63 2.86 8.07
C PRO A 216 9.62 1.41 7.55
N TRP A 217 9.04 0.49 8.33
CA TRP A 217 8.94 -0.94 8.04
C TRP A 217 7.50 -1.37 7.72
N SER A 218 6.61 -0.42 7.48
CA SER A 218 5.28 -0.69 6.94
C SER A 218 5.39 -0.85 5.43
N PHE A 219 4.73 -1.87 4.88
CA PHE A 219 4.67 -2.09 3.43
C PHE A 219 3.52 -1.28 2.79
N ASP A 220 3.06 -0.24 3.47
CA ASP A 220 1.76 0.41 3.26
C ASP A 220 1.84 1.63 2.33
N ASP A 221 3.00 1.88 1.73
CA ASP A 221 3.19 3.01 0.83
C ASP A 221 2.27 2.93 -0.39
N THR A 222 1.63 4.05 -0.70
CA THR A 222 0.78 4.16 -1.89
C THR A 222 1.64 4.24 -3.14
N GLN A 223 1.35 3.36 -4.09
CA GLN A 223 2.01 3.34 -5.40
C GLN A 223 0.98 3.49 -6.50
N VAL A 224 1.33 4.23 -7.54
CA VAL A 224 0.49 4.43 -8.72
C VAL A 224 1.24 3.88 -9.93
N THR A 225 0.57 3.02 -10.69
CA THR A 225 1.08 2.46 -11.94
C THR A 225 0.34 3.07 -13.12
N ILE A 226 1.09 3.57 -14.09
CA ILE A 226 0.56 4.15 -15.33
C ILE A 226 0.76 3.16 -16.47
N TRP A 227 -0.35 2.64 -16.95
CA TRP A 227 -0.42 1.72 -18.08
C TRP A 227 -0.54 2.51 -19.38
N MET A 228 0.48 2.40 -20.22
CA MET A 228 0.59 3.12 -21.49
C MET A 228 0.49 2.12 -22.65
N PRO A 229 -0.63 2.06 -23.39
CA PRO A 229 -0.78 1.12 -24.50
C PRO A 229 0.32 1.29 -25.56
N GLY A 230 0.97 0.18 -25.93
CA GLY A 230 2.06 0.18 -26.91
C GLY A 230 3.38 0.78 -26.41
N GLN A 231 3.48 1.15 -25.14
CA GLN A 231 4.70 1.67 -24.51
C GLN A 231 5.00 0.92 -23.20
N LYS A 232 6.16 1.21 -22.60
CA LYS A 232 6.49 0.68 -21.27
C LYS A 232 5.64 1.38 -20.22
N SER A 233 4.98 0.59 -19.38
CA SER A 233 4.29 1.10 -18.19
C SER A 233 5.32 1.44 -17.10
N PHE A 234 4.96 2.32 -16.18
CA PHE A 234 5.84 2.69 -15.07
C PHE A 234 5.05 2.87 -13.77
N THR A 235 5.74 2.73 -12.64
CA THR A 235 5.16 2.87 -11.30
C THR A 235 5.94 3.92 -10.53
N PHE A 236 5.24 4.69 -9.72
CA PHE A 236 5.84 5.65 -8.79
C PHE A 236 5.16 5.59 -7.42
N ALA A 237 5.94 5.86 -6.37
CA ALA A 237 5.41 6.01 -5.03
C ALA A 237 4.93 7.45 -4.80
N MET A 238 3.79 7.61 -4.13
CA MET A 238 3.29 8.94 -3.77
C MET A 238 4.22 9.65 -2.77
N GLU A 239 4.92 8.89 -1.92
CA GLU A 239 5.93 9.45 -1.02
C GLU A 239 7.10 10.07 -1.79
N ASP A 240 7.64 9.37 -2.78
CA ASP A 240 8.73 9.87 -3.63
C ASP A 240 8.29 11.15 -4.35
N LEU A 241 7.05 11.16 -4.87
CA LEU A 241 6.48 12.33 -5.54
C LEU A 241 6.32 13.52 -4.58
N ALA A 242 5.84 13.27 -3.36
CA ALA A 242 5.67 14.30 -2.34
C ALA A 242 7.02 14.88 -1.88
N ARG A 243 8.05 14.04 -1.76
CA ARG A 243 9.41 14.44 -1.35
C ARG A 243 10.12 15.25 -2.44
N ASP A 244 10.07 14.79 -3.68
CA ASP A 244 10.90 15.32 -4.77
C ASP A 244 10.12 16.38 -5.61
N GLY A 245 8.79 16.45 -5.44
CA GLY A 245 7.87 17.40 -6.07
C GLY A 245 7.51 17.05 -7.52
N TYR A 246 8.42 16.39 -8.24
CA TYR A 246 8.14 15.77 -9.53
C TYR A 246 9.05 14.55 -9.76
N ILE A 247 8.58 13.62 -10.60
CA ILE A 247 9.30 12.43 -11.04
C ILE A 247 9.36 12.46 -12.56
N LEU A 248 10.58 12.36 -13.07
CA LEU A 248 10.83 12.34 -14.48
C LEU A 248 10.96 10.91 -15.01
N VAL A 249 10.26 10.59 -16.10
CA VAL A 249 10.31 9.28 -16.75
C VAL A 249 10.71 9.45 -18.23
N PRO A 250 12.00 9.69 -18.52
CA PRO A 250 12.46 9.98 -19.89
C PRO A 250 12.12 8.89 -20.90
N ALA A 251 12.23 7.61 -20.50
CA ALA A 251 11.93 6.48 -21.37
C ALA A 251 10.45 6.39 -21.77
N ALA A 252 9.55 6.99 -20.98
CA ALA A 252 8.13 7.09 -21.27
C ALA A 252 7.76 8.47 -21.81
N HIS A 253 8.72 9.39 -22.01
CA HIS A 253 8.46 10.76 -22.42
C HIS A 253 7.44 11.48 -21.54
N VAL A 254 7.49 11.23 -20.22
CA VAL A 254 6.51 11.70 -19.26
C VAL A 254 7.17 12.31 -18.02
N VAL A 255 6.52 13.31 -17.42
CA VAL A 255 6.78 13.78 -16.06
C VAL A 255 5.52 13.66 -15.21
N VAL A 256 5.69 13.20 -13.97
CA VAL A 256 4.65 13.20 -12.95
C VAL A 256 4.97 14.30 -11.95
N SER A 257 3.99 15.09 -11.54
CA SER A 257 4.15 16.14 -10.53
C SER A 257 3.07 16.06 -9.47
N THR A 258 3.29 16.70 -8.31
CA THR A 258 2.21 16.91 -7.33
C THR A 258 1.08 17.73 -7.97
N GLY A 259 -0.16 17.54 -7.52
CA GLY A 259 -1.31 18.25 -8.10
C GLY A 259 -1.27 19.77 -7.97
N GLU A 260 -0.48 20.30 -7.03
CA GLU A 260 -0.26 21.73 -6.83
C GLU A 260 0.76 22.32 -7.82
N ARG A 261 1.58 21.47 -8.45
CA ARG A 261 2.65 21.88 -9.35
C ARG A 261 2.34 21.44 -10.77
N HIS A 262 2.01 22.41 -11.61
CA HIS A 262 1.98 22.18 -13.06
C HIS A 262 3.39 22.31 -13.62
N LEU A 263 3.91 21.23 -14.19
CA LEU A 263 5.23 21.19 -14.80
C LEU A 263 5.13 20.50 -16.16
N SER A 264 5.53 21.18 -17.22
CA SER A 264 5.61 20.56 -18.55
C SER A 264 6.83 19.66 -18.65
N TRP A 265 6.78 18.72 -19.61
CA TRP A 265 7.92 17.86 -19.88
C TRP A 265 9.18 18.65 -20.28
N GLY A 266 9.04 19.66 -21.16
CA GLY A 266 10.17 20.47 -21.60
C GLY A 266 10.85 21.24 -20.46
N GLU A 267 10.08 21.77 -19.52
CA GLU A 267 10.60 22.43 -18.31
C GLU A 267 11.33 21.45 -17.40
N ALA A 268 10.71 20.29 -17.11
CA ALA A 268 11.30 19.27 -16.27
C ALA A 268 12.62 18.73 -16.87
N TRP A 269 12.64 18.49 -18.19
CA TRP A 269 13.83 18.04 -18.90
C TRP A 269 14.96 19.07 -18.87
N SER A 270 14.61 20.35 -19.02
CA SER A 270 15.57 21.45 -18.97
C SER A 270 16.17 21.62 -17.56
N ASP A 271 15.36 21.50 -16.50
CA ASP A 271 15.82 21.53 -15.11
C ASP A 271 16.82 20.39 -14.83
N ILE A 272 16.51 19.16 -15.25
CA ILE A 272 17.43 18.02 -15.09
C ILE A 272 18.75 18.24 -15.83
N LYS A 273 18.70 18.72 -17.08
CA LYS A 273 19.92 19.02 -17.86
C LYS A 273 20.76 20.11 -17.19
N ALA A 274 20.14 21.18 -16.70
CA ALA A 274 20.84 22.25 -16.01
C ALA A 274 21.55 21.73 -14.74
N ARG A 275 20.88 20.89 -13.95
CA ARG A 275 21.47 20.23 -12.76
C ARG A 275 22.62 19.30 -13.13
N GLN A 276 22.49 18.51 -14.20
CA GLN A 276 23.57 17.64 -14.68
C GLN A 276 24.83 18.43 -15.05
N VAL A 277 24.68 19.59 -15.71
CA VAL A 277 25.80 20.47 -16.04
C VAL A 277 26.47 20.99 -14.76
N GLU A 278 25.68 21.39 -13.75
CA GLU A 278 26.20 21.88 -12.48
C GLU A 278 26.97 20.80 -11.68
N VAL A 279 26.44 19.58 -11.61
CA VAL A 279 27.12 18.46 -10.92
C VAL A 279 28.41 18.08 -11.66
N SER A 280 28.38 18.00 -12.99
CA SER A 280 29.55 17.69 -13.81
C SER A 280 30.66 18.75 -13.64
N ALA A 281 30.28 20.03 -13.50
CA ALA A 281 31.22 21.11 -13.23
C ALA A 281 31.86 21.03 -11.83
N LYS A 282 31.14 20.48 -10.84
CA LYS A 282 31.66 20.29 -9.46
C LYS A 282 32.56 19.06 -9.32
N HIS A 283 32.42 18.05 -10.18
CA HIS A 283 33.21 16.81 -10.15
C HIS A 283 33.88 16.50 -11.50
N PRO A 284 34.84 17.33 -11.95
CA PRO A 284 35.53 17.15 -13.23
C PRO A 284 36.50 15.96 -13.14
N GLY A 285 36.04 14.75 -13.45
CA GLY A 285 36.93 13.57 -13.52
C GLY A 285 36.28 12.21 -13.23
N THR A 286 35.06 12.17 -12.71
CA THR A 286 34.29 10.91 -12.63
C THR A 286 33.68 10.63 -14.01
N LEU A 287 34.15 9.58 -14.67
CA LEU A 287 33.61 9.06 -15.95
C LEU A 287 32.21 8.45 -15.81
N GLU A 288 31.72 8.32 -14.59
CA GLU A 288 30.34 7.97 -14.32
C GLU A 288 29.48 9.20 -14.65
N ALA A 289 28.68 9.08 -15.71
CA ALA A 289 27.58 9.99 -15.94
C ALA A 289 26.85 10.16 -14.61
N PRO A 290 26.64 11.38 -14.09
CA PRO A 290 25.96 11.56 -12.82
C PRO A 290 24.60 10.87 -12.95
N ALA A 291 24.46 9.72 -12.26
CA ALA A 291 23.21 8.99 -12.18
C ALA A 291 22.14 10.02 -11.88
N LEU A 292 21.12 10.08 -12.73
CA LEU A 292 20.06 11.07 -12.67
C LEU A 292 19.63 11.21 -11.20
N LEU A 293 19.96 12.35 -10.59
CA LEU A 293 19.56 12.70 -9.22
C LEU A 293 18.06 13.04 -9.26
N GLY A 294 17.31 11.95 -9.41
CA GLY A 294 15.97 11.79 -9.92
C GLY A 294 15.91 10.35 -10.42
N LYS A 295 16.11 9.40 -9.49
CA LYS A 295 16.37 7.98 -9.80
C LYS A 295 15.24 7.46 -10.69
N THR A 296 15.55 6.96 -11.88
CA THR A 296 14.58 6.14 -12.60
C THR A 296 14.41 4.81 -11.82
N VAL A 297 13.25 4.15 -11.94
CA VAL A 297 13.04 2.83 -11.30
C VAL A 297 14.12 1.82 -11.73
N HIS A 298 14.62 1.95 -12.96
CA HIS A 298 15.71 1.13 -13.48
C HIS A 298 17.05 1.40 -12.80
N ASP A 299 17.37 2.64 -12.44
CA ASP A 299 18.64 2.97 -11.79
C ASP A 299 18.74 2.39 -10.38
N ARG A 300 17.61 2.10 -9.72
CA ARG A 300 17.60 1.50 -8.36
C ARG A 300 17.90 -0.01 -8.36
N ILE A 301 17.63 -0.72 -9.45
CA ILE A 301 17.77 -2.19 -9.52
C ILE A 301 19.24 -2.62 -9.69
N PHE A 302 20.08 -1.76 -10.27
CA PHE A 302 21.48 -2.08 -10.59
C PHE A 302 22.52 -1.50 -9.61
N GLU A 303 22.09 -0.85 -8.52
CA GLU A 303 23.00 -0.35 -7.47
C GLU A 303 23.45 -1.43 -6.47
N LEU A 304 22.90 -2.66 -6.54
CA LEU A 304 23.45 -3.81 -5.83
C LEU A 304 24.39 -4.56 -6.77
N PRO A 305 25.73 -4.55 -6.56
CA PRO A 305 26.60 -5.44 -7.31
C PRO A 305 26.12 -6.87 -7.07
N GLU A 306 25.98 -7.64 -8.15
CA GLU A 306 25.91 -9.10 -8.08
C GLU A 306 27.06 -9.54 -7.17
N GLN A 307 26.72 -9.97 -5.96
CA GLN A 307 27.68 -10.67 -5.13
C GLN A 307 27.87 -12.03 -5.78
N ASP A 308 28.91 -12.14 -6.60
CA ASP A 308 29.44 -13.43 -7.00
C ASP A 308 29.66 -14.25 -5.72
N LEU A 309 28.93 -15.36 -5.63
CA LEU A 309 29.16 -16.38 -4.62
C LEU A 309 30.48 -17.06 -4.97
N ASP A 310 31.58 -16.51 -4.45
CA ASP A 310 32.84 -17.24 -4.42
C ASP A 310 32.68 -18.46 -3.48
N HIS A 311 33.05 -19.61 -4.04
CA HIS A 311 32.97 -20.97 -3.48
C HIS A 311 33.73 -21.19 -2.17
#